data_AF-A0A7X6UU82-F1
#
_entry.id   AF-A0A7X6UU82-F1
#
_cell.length_a   1.000
_cell.length_b   1.000
_cell.length_c   1.000
_cell.angle_alpha   90.00
_cell.angle_beta   90.00
_cell.angle_gamma   90.00
#
_symmetry.space_group_name_H-M   'P 1'
#
loop_
_entity.id
_entity.type
_entity.pdbx_description
1 polymer ?
#
loop_
_entity_poly.entity_id
_entity_poly.type
_entity_poly.pdbx_seq_one_letter_code
_entity_poly.pdbx_strand_id
1 'polypeptide(L)'
;MTHNTQAPTGTPFTAGGREQRLAKLHRLAQSGQPPFGRAFPQAIPLAELRADFAVGRAVQTAGRLMTLRDMGKSIFADLQDGSARMQLYLGKAHTAAFEALKLLDPGDHIGVQGDLFITRAGEQTIRVQQWVMLAKALRPLPEKWHGLRATETRYRQRYLDLIANPPTRTLFQQRSRVLREIRSFLWERGFLEVETPMMQAQAGGASARPFQTHYAALGTDAFLRIAPELYLKRLLVGGFDKVFELNRNFRNEGLSKVHNPEFTMLEVYQAYADRQVMQTLIQDLISSVAQKVFGKLQLGSTANPIDLTPPWPEITYQQLMAERLGS
;
A
#
# COMPACT_ATOMS: atom_id res chain seq x y z
N MET A 1 -14.53 -5.03 39.12
CA MET A 1 -14.67 -6.14 38.14
C MET A 1 -13.39 -6.21 37.34
N THR A 2 -12.54 -7.18 37.67
CA THR A 2 -11.20 -7.36 37.10
C THR A 2 -11.31 -7.95 35.69
N HIS A 3 -11.08 -7.11 34.68
CA HIS A 3 -10.96 -7.60 33.31
C HIS A 3 -9.62 -8.30 33.13
N ASN A 4 -9.70 -9.63 33.11
CA ASN A 4 -8.61 -10.53 32.79
C ASN A 4 -8.32 -10.41 31.28
N THR A 5 -7.28 -9.64 30.91
CA THR A 5 -6.77 -9.56 29.54
C THR A 5 -6.01 -10.84 29.22
N GLN A 6 -6.72 -11.86 28.73
CA GLN A 6 -6.07 -12.97 28.04
C GLN A 6 -5.39 -12.43 26.78
N ALA A 7 -4.06 -12.54 26.74
CA ALA A 7 -3.30 -12.34 25.51
C ALA A 7 -3.82 -13.32 24.44
N PRO A 8 -4.00 -12.89 23.18
CA PRO A 8 -4.40 -13.80 22.11
C PRO A 8 -3.26 -14.77 21.81
N THR A 9 -3.28 -15.93 22.46
CA THR A 9 -2.47 -17.09 22.15
C THR A 9 -3.02 -17.74 20.88
N GLY A 10 -2.41 -17.39 19.75
CA GLY A 10 -2.80 -17.94 18.46
C GLY A 10 -1.79 -17.53 17.38
N THR A 11 -0.57 -18.05 17.46
CA THR A 11 0.40 -17.92 16.38
C THR A 11 -0.14 -18.67 15.16
N PRO A 12 -0.47 -18.04 14.01
CA PRO A 12 -1.04 -18.74 12.86
C PRO A 12 0.00 -19.58 12.10
N PHE A 13 1.20 -19.74 12.64
CA PHE A 13 2.32 -20.37 11.98
C PHE A 13 2.58 -21.71 12.62
N THR A 14 2.17 -22.78 11.95
CA THR A 14 2.62 -24.13 12.25
C THR A 14 4.15 -24.17 12.13
N ALA A 15 4.84 -24.41 13.24
CA ALA A 15 6.30 -24.48 13.30
C ALA A 15 6.89 -25.47 12.27
N GLY A 16 6.14 -26.53 11.93
CA GLY A 16 6.57 -27.58 10.99
C GLY A 16 6.88 -27.10 9.56
N GLY A 17 6.26 -26.02 9.08
CA GLY A 17 6.53 -25.53 7.72
C GLY A 17 7.89 -24.85 7.55
N ARG A 18 8.44 -24.27 8.62
CA ARG A 18 9.69 -23.51 8.57
C ARG A 18 10.92 -24.41 8.53
N GLU A 19 10.94 -25.46 9.35
CA GLU A 19 12.05 -26.42 9.41
C GLU A 19 12.25 -27.13 8.06
N GLN A 20 11.15 -27.56 7.44
CA GLN A 20 11.19 -28.14 6.09
C GLN A 20 11.78 -27.16 5.05
N ARG A 21 11.38 -25.88 5.12
CA ARG A 21 11.87 -24.83 4.21
C ARG A 21 13.35 -24.50 4.47
N LEU A 22 13.82 -24.59 5.70
CA LEU A 22 15.25 -24.49 6.05
C LEU A 22 16.05 -25.68 5.50
N ALA A 23 15.55 -26.90 5.62
CA ALA A 23 16.21 -28.07 5.02
C ALA A 23 16.29 -27.95 3.49
N LYS A 24 15.23 -27.46 2.83
CA LYS A 24 15.25 -27.15 1.39
C LYS A 24 16.23 -26.03 1.04
N LEU A 25 16.35 -25.00 1.88
CA LEU A 25 17.33 -23.91 1.72
C LEU A 25 18.76 -24.44 1.67
N HIS A 26 19.14 -25.34 2.58
CA HIS A 26 20.48 -25.93 2.57
C HIS A 26 20.73 -26.80 1.33
N ARG A 27 19.74 -27.59 0.90
CA ARG A 27 19.84 -28.39 -0.33
C ARG A 27 19.95 -27.54 -1.59
N LEU A 28 19.26 -26.39 -1.65
CA LEU A 28 19.40 -25.43 -2.75
C LEU A 28 20.83 -24.89 -2.83
N ALA A 29 21.42 -24.51 -1.69
CA ALA A 29 22.80 -24.04 -1.65
C ALA A 29 23.78 -25.12 -2.16
N GLN A 30 23.57 -26.37 -1.77
CA GLN A 30 24.37 -27.52 -2.21
C GLN A 30 24.21 -27.84 -3.70
N SER A 31 23.06 -27.52 -4.30
CA SER A 31 22.82 -27.72 -5.74
C SER A 31 23.31 -26.56 -6.62
N GLY A 32 24.12 -25.65 -6.07
CA GLY A 32 24.66 -24.49 -6.80
C GLY A 32 23.64 -23.37 -7.00
N GLN A 33 22.52 -23.40 -6.28
CA GLN A 33 21.46 -22.39 -6.33
C GLN A 33 21.41 -21.63 -5.00
N PRO A 34 22.17 -20.52 -4.84
CA PRO A 34 22.21 -19.80 -3.57
C PRO A 34 20.80 -19.31 -3.17
N PRO A 35 20.35 -19.56 -1.94
CA PRO A 35 18.96 -19.31 -1.53
C PRO A 35 18.60 -17.81 -1.42
N PHE A 36 19.62 -16.95 -1.43
CA PHE A 36 19.51 -15.50 -1.50
C PHE A 36 20.36 -15.04 -2.68
N GLY A 37 19.66 -14.59 -3.72
CA GLY A 37 20.25 -14.24 -5.01
C GLY A 37 20.90 -12.86 -5.01
N ARG A 38 21.45 -12.50 -6.17
CA ARG A 38 22.00 -11.16 -6.46
C ARG A 38 20.99 -10.34 -7.26
N ALA A 39 21.39 -9.13 -7.66
CA ALA A 39 20.62 -8.32 -8.59
C ALA A 39 20.27 -9.12 -9.86
N PHE A 40 19.02 -8.97 -10.31
CA PHE A 40 18.52 -9.59 -11.53
C PHE A 40 18.06 -8.46 -12.48
N PRO A 41 19.00 -7.84 -13.22
CA PRO A 41 18.70 -6.68 -14.04
C PRO A 41 17.78 -7.05 -15.22
N GLN A 42 17.18 -6.06 -15.88
CA GLN A 42 16.35 -6.26 -17.09
C GLN A 42 15.12 -7.16 -16.89
N ALA A 43 14.66 -7.35 -15.64
CA ALA A 43 13.42 -8.04 -15.37
C ALA A 43 12.23 -7.19 -15.85
N ILE A 44 11.55 -7.67 -16.88
CA ILE A 44 10.37 -7.01 -17.47
C ILE A 44 9.16 -7.23 -16.53
N PRO A 45 8.39 -6.20 -16.18
CA PRO A 45 7.15 -6.36 -15.40
C PRO A 45 6.15 -7.30 -16.08
N LEU A 46 5.47 -8.13 -15.30
CA LEU A 46 4.54 -9.12 -15.83
C LEU A 46 3.34 -8.48 -16.56
N ALA A 47 2.90 -7.29 -16.14
CA ALA A 47 1.83 -6.57 -16.83
C ALA A 47 2.23 -6.16 -18.26
N GLU A 48 3.48 -5.77 -18.47
CA GLU A 48 4.02 -5.42 -19.79
C GLU A 48 4.10 -6.67 -20.68
N LEU A 49 4.59 -7.79 -20.14
CA LEU A 49 4.63 -9.05 -20.88
C LEU A 49 3.24 -9.56 -21.31
N ARG A 50 2.20 -9.23 -20.53
CA ARG A 50 0.81 -9.56 -20.89
C ARG A 50 0.25 -8.63 -21.95
N ALA A 51 0.52 -7.34 -21.84
CA ALA A 51 0.04 -6.33 -22.78
C ALA A 51 0.68 -6.54 -24.16
N ASP A 52 2.00 -6.73 -24.20
CA ASP A 52 2.79 -6.92 -25.42
C ASP A 52 3.17 -8.38 -25.63
N PHE A 53 2.22 -9.29 -25.39
CA PHE A 53 2.43 -10.72 -25.52
C PHE A 53 2.61 -11.12 -26.98
N ALA A 54 3.78 -11.68 -27.30
CA ALA A 54 4.10 -12.19 -28.63
C ALA A 54 4.71 -13.59 -28.53
N VAL A 55 4.09 -14.58 -29.17
CA VAL A 55 4.59 -15.97 -29.16
C VAL A 55 6.00 -16.02 -29.74
N GLY A 56 6.90 -16.74 -29.08
CA GLY A 56 8.31 -16.87 -29.45
C GLY A 56 9.20 -15.72 -28.99
N ARG A 57 8.64 -14.66 -28.38
CA ARG A 57 9.43 -13.57 -27.79
C ARG A 57 10.23 -14.10 -26.60
N ALA A 58 11.55 -13.95 -26.64
CA ALA A 58 12.42 -14.19 -25.51
C ALA A 58 12.20 -13.10 -24.43
N VAL A 59 12.08 -13.52 -23.19
CA VAL A 59 11.77 -12.65 -22.05
C VAL A 59 12.60 -13.00 -20.84
N GLN A 60 12.86 -11.99 -20.02
CA GLN A 60 13.45 -12.11 -18.69
C GLN A 60 12.54 -11.40 -17.69
N THR A 61 12.14 -12.09 -16.62
CA THR A 61 11.25 -11.51 -15.60
C THR A 61 11.51 -12.13 -14.24
N ALA A 62 10.95 -11.54 -13.19
CA ALA A 62 11.07 -12.00 -11.83
C ALA A 62 9.78 -11.79 -11.05
N GLY A 63 9.58 -12.62 -10.04
CA GLY A 63 8.42 -12.49 -9.17
C GLY A 63 8.37 -13.54 -8.09
N ARG A 64 7.27 -13.55 -7.37
CA ARG A 64 6.94 -14.51 -6.33
C ARG A 64 6.17 -15.69 -6.92
N LEU A 65 6.58 -16.90 -6.59
CA LEU A 65 5.81 -18.11 -6.88
C LEU A 65 4.55 -18.15 -6.02
N MET A 66 3.38 -18.11 -6.65
CA MET A 66 2.08 -18.20 -5.98
C MET A 66 1.58 -19.64 -5.93
N THR A 67 1.84 -20.38 -7.00
CA THR A 67 1.51 -21.80 -7.12
C THR A 67 2.69 -22.55 -7.71
N LEU A 68 2.79 -23.84 -7.39
CA LEU A 68 3.78 -24.75 -7.94
C LEU A 68 3.14 -26.14 -7.97
N ARG A 69 3.05 -26.73 -9.16
CA ARG A 69 2.40 -28.02 -9.42
C ARG A 69 3.41 -28.91 -10.16
N ASP A 70 3.96 -29.89 -9.45
CA ASP A 70 4.88 -30.87 -10.01
C ASP A 70 4.11 -32.01 -10.70
N MET A 71 4.44 -32.28 -11.96
CA MET A 71 3.87 -33.34 -12.80
C MET A 71 4.95 -34.37 -13.18
N GLY A 72 6.03 -34.47 -12.40
CA GLY A 72 7.15 -35.38 -12.59
C GLY A 72 8.19 -34.87 -13.60
N LYS A 73 7.82 -34.81 -14.88
CA LYS A 73 8.72 -34.33 -15.98
C LYS A 73 8.55 -32.84 -16.30
N SER A 74 7.59 -32.18 -15.67
CA SER A 74 7.32 -30.76 -15.85
C SER A 74 6.70 -30.17 -14.59
N ILE A 75 6.89 -28.88 -14.38
CA ILE A 75 6.30 -28.10 -13.31
C ILE A 75 5.53 -26.95 -13.94
N PHE A 76 4.28 -26.75 -13.50
CA PHE A 76 3.52 -25.54 -13.79
C PHE A 76 3.48 -24.68 -12.54
N ALA A 77 3.74 -23.38 -12.69
CA ALA A 77 3.74 -22.44 -11.59
C ALA A 77 3.13 -21.11 -12.00
N ASP A 78 2.59 -20.37 -11.04
CA ASP A 78 2.17 -18.99 -11.26
C ASP A 78 3.19 -18.05 -10.63
N LEU A 79 3.77 -17.18 -11.46
CA LEU A 79 4.65 -16.11 -11.02
C LEU A 79 3.83 -14.83 -10.84
N GLN A 80 4.04 -14.10 -9.75
CA GLN A 80 3.37 -12.84 -9.49
C GLN A 80 4.39 -11.78 -9.07
N ASP A 81 4.37 -10.64 -9.75
CA ASP A 81 5.14 -9.46 -9.37
C ASP A 81 4.20 -8.39 -8.78
N GLY A 82 4.65 -7.13 -8.75
CA GLY A 82 3.82 -6.03 -8.27
C GLY A 82 2.71 -5.60 -9.22
N SER A 83 2.71 -6.10 -10.47
CA SER A 83 1.92 -5.60 -11.59
C SER A 83 0.89 -6.61 -12.11
N ALA A 84 1.25 -7.89 -12.23
CA ALA A 84 0.37 -8.95 -12.74
C ALA A 84 0.79 -10.36 -12.25
N ARG A 85 0.11 -11.38 -12.75
CA ARG A 85 0.44 -12.80 -12.58
C ARG A 85 0.66 -13.44 -13.94
N MET A 86 1.63 -14.32 -14.12
CA MET A 86 1.87 -15.04 -15.37
C MET A 86 2.20 -16.51 -15.11
N GLN A 87 1.75 -17.40 -15.98
CA GLN A 87 2.06 -18.82 -15.84
C GLN A 87 3.49 -19.10 -16.32
N LEU A 88 4.14 -20.03 -15.62
CA LEU A 88 5.42 -20.62 -15.98
C LEU A 88 5.21 -22.10 -16.32
N TYR A 89 5.89 -22.54 -17.38
CA TYR A 89 6.10 -23.94 -17.69
C TYR A 89 7.59 -24.25 -17.60
N LEU A 90 7.95 -25.16 -16.69
CA LEU A 90 9.32 -25.61 -16.49
C LEU A 90 9.37 -27.10 -16.85
N GLY A 91 9.93 -27.45 -18.00
CA GLY A 91 10.04 -28.83 -18.47
C GLY A 91 11.45 -29.39 -18.28
N LYS A 92 11.58 -30.67 -17.89
CA LYS A 92 12.89 -31.33 -17.68
C LYS A 92 13.80 -31.30 -18.90
N ALA A 93 13.22 -31.33 -20.11
CA ALA A 93 13.96 -31.27 -21.37
C ALA A 93 14.49 -29.87 -21.73
N HIS A 94 13.96 -28.82 -21.10
CA HIS A 94 14.21 -27.43 -21.53
C HIS A 94 14.80 -26.55 -20.43
N THR A 95 14.65 -26.93 -19.15
CA THR A 95 15.02 -26.06 -18.03
C THR A 95 16.32 -26.50 -17.39
N ALA A 96 17.29 -25.58 -17.31
CA ALA A 96 18.53 -25.81 -16.57
C ALA A 96 18.25 -26.06 -15.08
N ALA A 97 19.05 -26.94 -14.46
CA ALA A 97 18.94 -27.31 -13.04
C ALA A 97 17.52 -27.78 -12.63
N PHE A 98 16.83 -28.54 -13.49
CA PHE A 98 15.43 -28.95 -13.27
C PHE A 98 15.19 -29.64 -11.91
N GLU A 99 16.08 -30.53 -11.47
CA GLU A 99 15.88 -31.23 -10.19
C GLU A 99 15.92 -30.28 -8.98
N ALA A 100 16.63 -29.15 -9.07
CA ALA A 100 16.65 -28.14 -8.01
C ALA A 100 15.33 -27.33 -7.95
N LEU A 101 14.53 -27.28 -9.03
CA LEU A 101 13.20 -26.65 -9.00
C LEU A 101 12.23 -27.33 -8.04
N LYS A 102 12.41 -28.64 -7.79
CA LYS A 102 11.59 -29.40 -6.83
C LYS A 102 11.82 -28.98 -5.37
N LEU A 103 12.89 -28.20 -5.11
CA LEU A 103 13.18 -27.61 -3.81
C LEU A 103 12.50 -26.25 -3.62
N LEU A 104 11.87 -25.69 -4.65
CA LEU A 104 11.12 -24.45 -4.55
C LEU A 104 9.77 -24.68 -3.84
N ASP A 105 9.25 -23.60 -3.28
CA ASP A 105 7.96 -23.57 -2.61
C ASP A 105 7.17 -22.32 -3.01
N PRO A 106 5.83 -22.37 -2.97
CA PRO A 106 5.03 -21.15 -2.99
C PRO A 106 5.52 -20.15 -1.92
N GLY A 107 5.67 -18.89 -2.35
CA GLY A 107 6.22 -17.78 -1.59
C GLY A 107 7.64 -17.39 -1.98
N ASP A 108 8.42 -18.30 -2.58
CA ASP A 108 9.77 -18.02 -3.05
C ASP A 108 9.77 -16.96 -4.16
N HIS A 109 10.84 -16.17 -4.24
CA HIS A 109 11.09 -15.31 -5.39
C HIS A 109 12.13 -15.92 -6.30
N ILE A 110 11.84 -15.92 -7.59
CA ILE A 110 12.73 -16.40 -8.65
C ILE A 110 12.81 -15.40 -9.80
N GLY A 111 13.95 -15.38 -10.47
CA GLY A 111 14.11 -14.80 -11.80
C GLY A 111 14.03 -15.92 -12.83
N VAL A 112 13.44 -15.66 -13.98
CA VAL A 112 13.29 -16.62 -15.08
C VAL A 112 13.64 -15.97 -16.41
N GLN A 113 14.21 -16.77 -17.30
CA GLN A 113 14.41 -16.46 -18.71
C GLN A 113 13.81 -17.57 -19.57
N GLY A 114 13.20 -17.21 -20.69
CA GLY A 114 12.60 -18.17 -21.60
C GLY A 114 11.74 -17.49 -22.66
N ASP A 115 10.87 -18.27 -23.31
CA ASP A 115 10.06 -17.78 -24.43
C ASP A 115 8.58 -17.79 -24.13
N LEU A 116 7.87 -16.79 -24.65
CA LEU A 116 6.41 -16.73 -24.56
C LEU A 116 5.75 -17.76 -25.48
N PHE A 117 4.75 -18.48 -24.97
CA PHE A 117 3.91 -19.37 -25.75
C PHE A 117 2.51 -19.50 -25.15
N ILE A 118 1.59 -20.05 -25.93
CA ILE A 118 0.22 -20.32 -25.48
C ILE A 118 0.09 -21.81 -25.21
N THR A 119 -0.44 -22.18 -24.04
CA THR A 119 -0.71 -23.59 -23.72
C THR A 119 -1.93 -24.10 -24.48
N ARG A 120 -2.17 -25.42 -24.47
CA ARG A 120 -3.38 -26.02 -25.05
C ARG A 120 -4.68 -25.47 -24.44
N ALA A 121 -4.62 -24.99 -23.19
CA ALA A 121 -5.75 -24.38 -22.49
C ALA A 121 -5.95 -22.89 -22.84
N GLY A 122 -5.14 -22.32 -23.75
CA GLY A 122 -5.23 -20.92 -24.16
C GLY A 122 -4.53 -19.93 -23.21
N GLU A 123 -3.75 -20.42 -22.24
CA GLU A 123 -3.08 -19.56 -21.25
C GLU A 123 -1.74 -19.02 -21.77
N GLN A 124 -1.52 -17.72 -21.59
CA GLN A 124 -0.25 -17.03 -21.85
C GLN A 124 0.82 -17.49 -20.83
N THR A 125 1.87 -18.13 -21.31
CA THR A 125 2.84 -18.84 -20.47
C THR A 125 4.28 -18.56 -20.90
N ILE A 126 5.20 -18.52 -19.94
CA ILE A 126 6.64 -18.50 -20.18
C ILE A 126 7.17 -19.94 -20.14
N ARG A 127 7.77 -20.41 -21.24
CA ARG A 127 8.55 -21.65 -21.26
C ARG A 127 9.93 -21.34 -20.71
N VAL A 128 10.15 -21.69 -19.45
CA VAL A 128 11.38 -21.35 -18.74
C VAL A 128 12.53 -22.20 -19.26
N GLN A 129 13.62 -21.54 -19.66
CA GLN A 129 14.88 -22.17 -20.05
C GLN A 129 15.91 -22.06 -18.92
N GLN A 130 16.00 -20.88 -18.30
CA GLN A 130 16.87 -20.60 -17.16
C GLN A 130 16.07 -20.00 -16.02
N TRP A 131 16.51 -20.27 -14.81
CA TRP A 131 15.96 -19.66 -13.60
C TRP A 131 17.07 -19.42 -12.60
N VAL A 132 16.84 -18.44 -11.73
CA VAL A 132 17.72 -18.14 -10.60
C VAL A 132 16.88 -17.94 -9.36
N MET A 133 17.40 -18.42 -8.23
CA MET A 133 16.81 -18.15 -6.94
C MET A 133 17.10 -16.70 -6.52
N LEU A 134 16.07 -15.95 -6.13
CA LEU A 134 16.22 -14.57 -5.65
C LEU A 134 16.06 -14.47 -4.13
N ALA A 135 15.02 -15.10 -3.57
CA ALA A 135 14.82 -15.11 -2.12
C ALA A 135 13.95 -16.27 -1.67
N LYS A 136 14.49 -17.13 -0.79
CA LYS A 136 13.76 -18.26 -0.21
C LYS A 136 12.74 -17.77 0.81
N ALA A 137 11.48 -18.14 0.63
CA ALA A 137 10.47 -17.94 1.65
C ALA A 137 10.58 -19.03 2.71
N LEU A 138 10.97 -18.64 3.93
CA LEU A 138 11.07 -19.55 5.08
C LEU A 138 9.75 -19.80 5.79
N ARG A 139 8.70 -19.04 5.45
CA ARG A 139 7.35 -19.22 5.97
C ARG A 139 6.38 -19.42 4.80
N PRO A 140 5.39 -20.31 4.93
CA PRO A 140 4.36 -20.48 3.91
C PRO A 140 3.51 -19.23 3.75
N LEU A 141 2.94 -19.07 2.55
CA LEU A 141 1.90 -18.09 2.30
C LEU A 141 0.62 -18.47 3.08
N PRO A 142 -0.24 -17.51 3.45
CA PRO A 142 -1.57 -17.79 3.98
C PRO A 142 -2.37 -18.68 3.02
N GLU A 143 -3.28 -19.49 3.55
CA GLU A 143 -4.07 -20.43 2.74
C GLU A 143 -4.82 -19.74 1.57
N LYS A 144 -4.80 -20.41 0.41
CA LYS A 144 -5.14 -19.85 -0.90
C LYS A 144 -6.64 -19.58 -1.11
N TRP A 145 -7.52 -20.29 -0.41
CA TRP A 145 -8.92 -20.42 -0.84
C TRP A 145 -9.84 -19.30 -0.39
N HIS A 146 -9.45 -18.54 0.64
CA HIS A 146 -10.35 -17.55 1.25
C HIS A 146 -9.81 -16.13 1.32
N GLY A 147 -8.55 -15.92 0.90
CA GLY A 147 -7.80 -14.70 1.18
C GLY A 147 -7.55 -14.55 2.67
N LEU A 148 -6.67 -13.61 3.06
CA LEU A 148 -6.49 -13.29 4.46
C LEU A 148 -7.71 -12.47 4.92
N ARG A 149 -8.72 -13.11 5.53
CA ARG A 149 -9.99 -12.46 5.93
C ARG A 149 -9.92 -11.73 7.26
N ALA A 150 -9.22 -12.31 8.24
CA ALA A 150 -9.14 -11.79 9.59
C ALA A 150 -8.53 -10.38 9.59
N THR A 151 -9.37 -9.37 9.85
CA THR A 151 -9.02 -7.95 9.82
C THR A 151 -7.79 -7.65 10.67
N GLU A 152 -7.74 -8.22 11.87
CA GLU A 152 -6.61 -8.06 12.80
C GLU A 152 -5.29 -8.55 12.20
N THR A 153 -5.29 -9.73 11.58
CA THR A 153 -4.10 -10.28 10.93
C THR A 153 -3.68 -9.44 9.73
N ARG A 154 -4.63 -8.95 8.93
CA ARG A 154 -4.35 -8.05 7.80
C ARG A 154 -3.67 -6.76 8.26
N TYR A 155 -4.10 -6.21 9.39
CA TYR A 155 -3.55 -4.97 9.93
C TYR A 155 -2.15 -5.18 10.54
N ARG A 156 -1.96 -6.27 11.29
CA ARG A 156 -0.65 -6.62 11.88
C ARG A 156 0.38 -7.09 10.85
N GLN A 157 -0.07 -7.73 9.78
CA GLN A 157 0.78 -8.35 8.75
C GLN A 157 0.40 -7.83 7.38
N ARG A 158 0.49 -6.51 7.20
CA ARG A 158 0.12 -5.84 5.93
C ARG A 158 0.81 -6.44 4.71
N TYR A 159 2.05 -6.92 4.85
CA TYR A 159 2.78 -7.59 3.78
C TYR A 159 2.09 -8.87 3.28
N LEU A 160 1.45 -9.66 4.17
CA LEU A 160 0.65 -10.82 3.76
C LEU A 160 -0.67 -10.40 3.11
N ASP A 161 -1.31 -9.36 3.64
CA ASP A 161 -2.53 -8.80 3.05
C ASP A 161 -2.28 -8.31 1.62
N LEU A 162 -1.17 -7.61 1.37
CA LEU A 162 -0.78 -7.12 0.04
C LEU A 162 -0.43 -8.24 -0.95
N ILE A 163 -0.04 -9.42 -0.47
CA ILE A 163 0.17 -10.61 -1.30
C ILE A 163 -1.17 -11.28 -1.63
N ALA A 164 -2.03 -11.44 -0.61
CA ALA A 164 -3.27 -12.21 -0.73
C ALA A 164 -4.44 -11.41 -1.33
N ASN A 165 -4.49 -10.09 -1.15
CA ASN A 165 -5.64 -9.26 -1.48
C ASN A 165 -5.24 -8.12 -2.47
N PRO A 166 -5.39 -8.34 -3.79
CA PRO A 166 -5.16 -7.31 -4.80
C PRO A 166 -5.89 -5.97 -4.56
N PRO A 167 -7.15 -5.95 -4.08
CA PRO A 167 -7.84 -4.68 -3.78
C PRO A 167 -7.13 -3.82 -2.74
N THR A 168 -6.45 -4.42 -1.75
CA THR A 168 -5.65 -3.66 -0.78
C THR A 168 -4.53 -2.90 -1.50
N ARG A 169 -3.82 -3.55 -2.43
CA ARG A 169 -2.75 -2.90 -3.21
C ARG A 169 -3.28 -1.72 -4.01
N THR A 170 -4.41 -1.89 -4.69
CA THR A 170 -5.07 -0.83 -5.45
C THR A 170 -5.41 0.35 -4.55
N LEU A 171 -5.91 0.10 -3.32
CA LEU A 171 -6.21 1.15 -2.35
C LEU A 171 -4.96 1.99 -1.97
N PHE A 172 -3.81 1.35 -1.73
CA PHE A 172 -2.56 2.08 -1.43
C PHE A 172 -2.06 2.88 -2.64
N GLN A 173 -2.17 2.34 -3.86
CA GLN A 173 -1.83 3.05 -5.09
C GLN A 173 -2.74 4.27 -5.30
N GLN A 174 -4.05 4.11 -5.07
CA GLN A 174 -5.01 5.21 -5.11
C GLN A 174 -4.68 6.28 -4.07
N ARG A 175 -4.36 5.89 -2.82
CA ARG A 175 -3.91 6.83 -1.78
C ARG A 175 -2.68 7.62 -2.24
N SER A 176 -1.69 6.97 -2.83
CA SER A 176 -0.49 7.65 -3.36
C SER A 176 -0.85 8.65 -4.46
N ARG A 177 -1.76 8.28 -5.37
CA ARG A 177 -2.24 9.18 -6.43
C ARG A 177 -3.01 10.37 -5.86
N VAL A 178 -3.91 10.16 -4.90
CA VAL A 178 -4.63 11.23 -4.20
C VAL A 178 -3.67 12.25 -3.59
N LEU A 179 -2.65 11.80 -2.86
CA LEU A 179 -1.67 12.71 -2.24
C LEU A 179 -0.86 13.49 -3.29
N ARG A 180 -0.52 12.87 -4.42
CA ARG A 180 0.14 13.54 -5.55
C ARG A 180 -0.78 14.61 -6.15
N GLU A 181 -2.03 14.27 -6.46
CA GLU A 181 -2.95 15.21 -7.10
C GLU A 181 -3.32 16.38 -6.19
N ILE A 182 -3.40 16.18 -4.86
CA ILE A 182 -3.56 17.27 -3.90
C ILE A 182 -2.40 18.27 -4.03
N ARG A 183 -1.16 17.78 -4.05
CA ARG A 183 0.04 18.63 -4.21
C ARG A 183 0.02 19.38 -5.54
N SER A 184 -0.17 18.66 -6.65
CA SER A 184 -0.21 19.25 -7.98
C SER A 184 -1.28 20.35 -8.08
N PHE A 185 -2.49 20.09 -7.57
CA PHE A 185 -3.60 21.04 -7.58
C PHE A 185 -3.25 22.36 -6.86
N LEU A 186 -2.58 22.26 -5.71
CA LEU A 186 -2.19 23.42 -4.89
C LEU A 186 -1.00 24.15 -5.50
N TRP A 187 0.00 23.45 -6.03
CA TRP A 187 1.13 24.06 -6.76
C TRP A 187 0.67 24.83 -8.00
N GLU A 188 -0.23 24.27 -8.79
CA GLU A 188 -0.84 24.93 -9.95
C GLU A 188 -1.56 26.26 -9.58
N ARG A 189 -1.91 26.44 -8.31
CA ARG A 189 -2.60 27.64 -7.76
C ARG A 189 -1.67 28.57 -6.97
N GLY A 190 -0.37 28.31 -7.00
CA GLY A 190 0.66 29.12 -6.37
C GLY A 190 0.80 28.94 -4.86
N PHE A 191 0.32 27.84 -4.29
CA PHE A 191 0.59 27.51 -2.89
C PHE A 191 1.98 26.90 -2.73
N LEU A 192 2.67 27.27 -1.66
CA LEU A 192 3.98 26.70 -1.28
C LEU A 192 3.79 25.55 -0.29
N GLU A 193 4.38 24.38 -0.59
CA GLU A 193 4.46 23.29 0.38
C GLU A 193 5.54 23.63 1.41
N VAL A 194 5.21 23.57 2.70
CA VAL A 194 6.13 23.87 3.80
C VAL A 194 6.15 22.73 4.82
N GLU A 195 7.22 22.65 5.60
CA GLU A 195 7.35 21.68 6.69
C GLU A 195 7.51 22.43 8.02
N THR A 196 6.60 22.17 8.97
CA THR A 196 6.64 22.79 10.30
C THR A 196 6.99 21.77 11.39
N PRO A 197 7.46 22.19 12.58
CA PRO A 197 7.90 21.26 13.62
C PRO A 197 6.84 20.25 14.05
N MET A 198 7.22 18.96 14.05
CA MET A 198 6.42 17.84 14.58
C MET A 198 6.50 17.75 16.10
N MET A 199 7.65 18.10 16.68
CA MET A 199 7.85 18.23 18.12
C MET A 199 7.73 19.71 18.49
N GLN A 200 6.86 20.00 19.47
CA GLN A 200 6.52 21.36 19.87
C GLN A 200 6.65 21.48 21.40
N ALA A 201 7.13 22.61 21.89
CA ALA A 201 7.17 22.90 23.34
C ALA A 201 5.75 22.97 23.93
N GLN A 202 4.77 23.37 23.12
CA GLN A 202 3.35 23.34 23.43
C GLN A 202 2.58 22.90 22.18
N ALA A 203 1.77 21.85 22.30
CA ALA A 203 0.88 21.44 21.22
C ALA A 203 -0.37 22.33 21.19
N GLY A 204 -0.70 22.89 20.02
CA GLY A 204 -1.87 23.74 19.81
C GLY A 204 -2.45 23.60 18.40
N GLY A 205 -3.47 24.39 18.05
CA GLY A 205 -4.13 24.36 16.74
C GLY A 205 -5.25 23.30 16.59
N ALA A 206 -5.57 22.57 17.65
CA ALA A 206 -6.73 21.68 17.72
C ALA A 206 -7.11 21.43 19.18
N SER A 207 -8.30 20.87 19.41
CA SER A 207 -8.71 20.35 20.72
C SER A 207 -8.49 18.84 20.76
N ALA A 208 -7.30 18.41 21.20
CA ALA A 208 -6.93 16.99 21.32
C ALA A 208 -5.88 16.80 22.42
N ARG A 209 -5.84 15.62 23.04
CA ARG A 209 -4.77 15.26 23.99
C ARG A 209 -3.48 14.96 23.21
N PRO A 210 -2.35 15.65 23.47
CA PRO A 210 -1.11 15.37 22.77
C PRO A 210 -0.40 14.12 23.31
N PHE A 211 0.50 13.55 22.50
CA PHE A 211 1.54 12.66 23.00
C PHE A 211 2.69 13.50 23.58
N GLN A 212 3.14 13.16 24.78
CA GLN A 212 4.28 13.78 25.44
C GLN A 212 5.51 12.89 25.30
N THR A 213 6.66 13.51 25.12
CA THR A 213 7.97 12.87 25.08
C THR A 213 9.00 13.75 25.80
N HIS A 214 10.21 13.24 26.02
CA HIS A 214 11.27 13.96 26.71
C HIS A 214 12.45 14.22 25.77
N TYR A 215 12.84 15.48 25.63
CA TYR A 215 13.98 15.90 24.83
C TYR A 215 15.25 15.97 25.69
N ALA A 216 15.96 14.84 25.74
CA ALA A 216 17.12 14.65 26.62
C ALA A 216 18.21 15.73 26.46
N ALA A 217 18.49 16.20 25.24
CA ALA A 217 19.54 17.19 25.00
C ALA A 217 19.24 18.56 25.64
N LEU A 218 17.97 18.92 25.77
CA LEU A 218 17.53 20.17 26.41
C LEU A 218 17.00 19.96 27.83
N GLY A 219 16.95 18.72 28.31
CA GLY A 219 16.38 18.37 29.61
C GLY A 219 14.93 18.83 29.79
N THR A 220 14.14 18.88 28.71
CA THR A 220 12.78 19.43 28.71
C THR A 220 11.79 18.48 28.06
N ASP A 221 10.51 18.66 28.35
CA ASP A 221 9.45 17.90 27.71
C ASP A 221 9.07 18.53 26.36
N ALA A 222 8.64 17.66 25.44
CA ALA A 222 8.13 18.06 24.14
C ALA A 222 6.85 17.29 23.82
N PHE A 223 6.05 17.84 22.93
CA PHE A 223 4.78 17.26 22.52
C PHE A 223 4.80 16.99 21.02
N LEU A 224 4.27 15.84 20.61
CA LEU A 224 3.97 15.62 19.20
C LEU A 224 2.78 16.49 18.81
N ARG A 225 2.87 17.18 17.67
CA ARG A 225 1.86 18.13 17.22
C ARG A 225 0.50 17.46 17.00
N ILE A 226 -0.55 18.16 17.44
CA ILE A 226 -1.94 17.81 17.17
C ILE A 226 -2.47 18.49 15.88
N ALA A 227 -1.82 19.59 15.48
CA ALA A 227 -2.02 20.36 14.25
C ALA A 227 -0.80 21.27 13.97
N PRO A 228 -0.47 21.56 12.70
CA PRO A 228 0.52 22.59 12.32
C PRO A 228 0.00 24.03 12.31
N GLU A 229 -1.32 24.26 12.46
CA GLU A 229 -2.00 25.57 12.33
C GLU A 229 -1.21 26.79 12.82
N LEU A 230 -0.74 26.78 14.07
CA LEU A 230 -0.09 27.95 14.66
C LEU A 230 1.22 28.32 13.96
N TYR A 231 1.98 27.34 13.46
CA TYR A 231 3.20 27.58 12.70
C TYR A 231 2.89 28.09 11.30
N LEU A 232 1.87 27.53 10.64
CA LEU A 232 1.46 27.99 9.32
C LEU A 232 0.96 29.44 9.36
N LYS A 233 0.21 29.83 10.40
CA LYS A 233 -0.18 31.23 10.61
C LYS A 233 1.01 32.16 10.86
N ARG A 234 2.07 31.71 11.54
CA ARG A 234 3.32 32.48 11.71
C ARG A 234 4.02 32.71 10.37
N LEU A 235 3.94 31.77 9.42
CA LEU A 235 4.46 31.96 8.07
C LEU A 235 3.68 33.04 7.30
N LEU A 236 2.35 33.10 7.46
CA LEU A 236 1.57 34.19 6.87
C LEU A 236 2.04 35.55 7.40
N VAL A 237 2.27 35.67 8.72
CA VAL A 237 2.83 36.90 9.33
C VAL A 237 4.20 37.23 8.73
N GLY A 238 5.00 36.21 8.41
CA GLY A 238 6.29 36.35 7.74
C GLY A 238 6.22 36.67 6.24
N GLY A 239 5.03 36.85 5.65
CA GLY A 239 4.84 37.22 4.26
C GLY A 239 4.64 36.05 3.28
N PHE A 240 4.43 34.83 3.78
CA PHE A 240 4.06 33.71 2.92
C PHE A 240 2.55 33.71 2.65
N ASP A 241 2.10 34.36 1.57
CA ASP A 241 0.67 34.57 1.32
C ASP A 241 -0.14 33.29 1.00
N LYS A 242 0.50 32.22 0.52
CA LYS A 242 -0.18 30.95 0.20
C LYS A 242 0.70 29.77 0.60
N VAL A 243 0.29 29.04 1.64
CA VAL A 243 1.04 27.88 2.14
C VAL A 243 0.13 26.68 2.36
N PHE A 244 0.69 25.49 2.25
CA PHE A 244 0.04 24.28 2.72
C PHE A 244 1.06 23.31 3.32
N GLU A 245 0.58 22.45 4.20
CA GLU A 245 1.34 21.31 4.69
C GLU A 245 0.48 20.05 4.63
N LEU A 246 1.02 18.98 4.04
CA LEU A 246 0.38 17.67 3.92
C LEU A 246 1.22 16.61 4.64
N ASN A 247 1.04 16.47 5.95
CA ASN A 247 1.91 15.63 6.77
C ASN A 247 1.17 15.06 8.01
N ARG A 248 1.90 14.42 8.93
CA ARG A 248 1.35 13.70 10.07
C ARG A 248 0.86 14.64 11.18
N ASN A 249 -0.23 14.26 11.82
CA ASN A 249 -0.66 14.74 13.14
C ASN A 249 -0.79 13.55 14.08
N PHE A 250 -0.65 13.82 15.38
CA PHE A 250 -0.68 12.80 16.43
C PHE A 250 -1.70 13.20 17.49
N ARG A 251 -2.66 12.33 17.80
CA ARG A 251 -3.69 12.57 18.82
C ARG A 251 -3.78 11.37 19.74
N ASN A 252 -3.54 11.58 21.03
CA ASN A 252 -3.55 10.56 22.07
C ASN A 252 -4.99 10.28 22.52
N GLU A 253 -5.76 9.71 21.60
CA GLU A 253 -7.19 9.42 21.70
C GLU A 253 -7.46 7.92 21.48
N GLY A 254 -8.71 7.50 21.67
CA GLY A 254 -9.12 6.11 21.45
C GLY A 254 -9.03 5.69 19.97
N LEU A 255 -8.72 4.41 19.74
CA LEU A 255 -8.73 3.83 18.39
C LEU A 255 -10.16 3.48 17.95
N SER A 256 -10.49 3.78 16.70
CA SER A 256 -11.78 3.42 16.10
C SER A 256 -11.63 3.12 14.60
N LYS A 257 -12.73 2.79 13.92
CA LYS A 257 -12.73 2.60 12.46
C LYS A 257 -12.36 3.87 11.68
N VAL A 258 -12.52 5.05 12.30
CA VAL A 258 -12.26 6.37 11.70
C VAL A 258 -11.22 7.19 12.47
N HIS A 259 -10.66 6.64 13.56
CA HIS A 259 -9.65 7.31 14.40
C HIS A 259 -8.42 6.43 14.54
N ASN A 260 -7.28 6.93 14.06
CA ASN A 260 -5.96 6.35 14.28
C ASN A 260 -5.09 7.38 15.03
N PRO A 261 -4.25 6.98 16.00
CA PRO A 261 -3.49 7.92 16.82
C PRO A 261 -2.49 8.78 16.03
N GLU A 262 -2.13 8.32 14.83
CA GLU A 262 -1.37 9.09 13.85
C GLU A 262 -2.11 9.09 12.50
N PHE A 263 -2.21 10.25 11.84
CA PHE A 263 -2.93 10.36 10.57
C PHE A 263 -2.40 11.51 9.73
N THR A 264 -2.57 11.42 8.41
CA THR A 264 -2.18 12.48 7.49
C THR A 264 -3.30 13.52 7.42
N MET A 265 -2.95 14.78 7.60
CA MET A 265 -3.85 15.92 7.44
C MET A 265 -3.27 16.89 6.41
N LEU A 266 -4.15 17.53 5.65
CA LEU A 266 -3.84 18.69 4.83
C LEU A 266 -4.29 19.94 5.59
N GLU A 267 -3.40 20.90 5.77
CA GLU A 267 -3.78 22.26 6.15
C GLU A 267 -3.35 23.24 5.06
N VAL A 268 -4.23 24.19 4.72
CA VAL A 268 -4.03 25.18 3.64
C VAL A 268 -4.38 26.56 4.18
N TYR A 269 -3.51 27.53 3.94
CA TYR A 269 -3.70 28.91 4.33
C TYR A 269 -3.45 29.85 3.16
N GLN A 270 -4.31 30.86 3.03
CA GLN A 270 -4.20 31.92 2.04
C GLN A 270 -4.48 33.27 2.69
N ALA A 271 -3.53 34.20 2.59
CA ALA A 271 -3.69 35.59 3.02
C ALA A 271 -4.67 36.32 2.10
N TYR A 272 -5.34 37.34 2.65
CA TYR A 272 -6.32 38.17 1.95
C TYR A 272 -7.51 37.38 1.34
N ALA A 273 -7.77 36.19 1.87
CA ALA A 273 -8.90 35.35 1.50
C ALA A 273 -9.87 35.18 2.68
N ASP A 274 -11.13 34.93 2.35
CA ASP A 274 -12.18 34.63 3.31
C ASP A 274 -12.64 33.16 3.21
N ARG A 275 -13.71 32.84 3.95
CA ARG A 275 -14.32 31.51 3.96
C ARG A 275 -14.77 31.07 2.57
N GLN A 276 -15.32 31.98 1.76
CA GLN A 276 -15.89 31.67 0.45
C GLN A 276 -14.80 31.26 -0.53
N VAL A 277 -13.66 31.96 -0.53
CA VAL A 277 -12.48 31.57 -1.33
C VAL A 277 -12.01 30.16 -0.97
N MET A 278 -11.91 29.85 0.33
CA MET A 278 -11.48 28.53 0.80
C MET A 278 -12.52 27.45 0.49
N GLN A 279 -13.82 27.75 0.55
CA GLN A 279 -14.89 26.83 0.18
C GLN A 279 -14.82 26.44 -1.30
N THR A 280 -14.63 27.41 -2.21
CA THR A 280 -14.43 27.12 -3.64
C THR A 280 -13.17 26.30 -3.87
N LEU A 281 -12.06 26.65 -3.21
CA LEU A 281 -10.80 25.90 -3.31
C LEU A 281 -10.98 24.42 -2.92
N ILE A 282 -11.70 24.14 -1.84
CA ILE A 282 -11.94 22.77 -1.37
C ILE A 282 -12.87 21.99 -2.29
N GLN A 283 -13.94 22.61 -2.81
CA GLN A 283 -14.83 21.99 -3.79
C GLN A 283 -14.07 21.60 -5.07
N ASP A 284 -13.29 22.52 -5.60
CA ASP A 284 -12.45 22.30 -6.78
C ASP A 284 -11.38 21.23 -6.51
N LEU A 285 -10.75 21.24 -5.33
CA LEU A 285 -9.73 20.28 -4.95
C LEU A 285 -10.30 18.86 -4.93
N ILE A 286 -11.40 18.66 -4.21
CA ILE A 286 -12.00 17.33 -4.04
C ILE A 286 -12.54 16.79 -5.36
N SER A 287 -13.25 17.62 -6.14
CA SER A 287 -13.78 17.22 -7.45
C SER A 287 -12.66 16.93 -8.46
N SER A 288 -11.62 17.77 -8.52
CA SER A 288 -10.45 17.55 -9.38
C SER A 288 -9.72 16.25 -9.02
N VAL A 289 -9.47 16.01 -7.73
CA VAL A 289 -8.81 14.77 -7.28
C VAL A 289 -9.67 13.56 -7.61
N ALA A 290 -10.99 13.64 -7.39
CA ALA A 290 -11.89 12.55 -7.70
C ALA A 290 -11.88 12.20 -9.19
N GLN A 291 -11.98 13.21 -10.06
CA GLN A 291 -11.94 13.03 -11.50
C GLN A 291 -10.58 12.48 -11.98
N LYS A 292 -9.45 13.03 -11.51
CA LYS A 292 -8.11 12.59 -11.93
C LYS A 292 -7.74 11.19 -11.44
N VAL A 293 -8.17 10.79 -10.24
CA VAL A 293 -7.78 9.51 -9.63
C VAL A 293 -8.78 8.39 -9.93
N PHE A 294 -10.07 8.68 -9.89
CA PHE A 294 -11.13 7.68 -10.04
C PHE A 294 -11.87 7.78 -11.39
N GLY A 295 -11.65 8.83 -12.18
CA GLY A 295 -12.27 9.02 -13.49
C GLY A 295 -13.73 9.46 -13.43
N LYS A 296 -14.27 9.73 -12.24
CA LYS A 296 -15.68 10.04 -12.00
C LYS A 296 -15.89 10.84 -10.71
N LEU A 297 -17.00 11.57 -10.65
CA LEU A 297 -17.45 12.32 -9.47
C LEU A 297 -18.47 11.57 -8.60
N GLN A 298 -19.11 10.53 -9.14
CA GLN A 298 -20.02 9.66 -8.39
C GLN A 298 -19.26 8.47 -7.78
N LEU A 299 -19.11 8.50 -6.46
CA LEU A 299 -18.42 7.51 -5.64
C LEU A 299 -19.41 6.78 -4.73
N GLY A 300 -18.94 5.83 -3.92
CA GLY A 300 -19.77 5.07 -2.98
C GLY A 300 -20.34 3.77 -3.56
N SER A 301 -21.26 3.15 -2.82
CA SER A 301 -21.97 1.95 -3.25
C SER A 301 -23.25 2.32 -3.98
N THR A 302 -23.85 1.39 -4.72
CA THR A 302 -25.18 1.60 -5.33
C THR A 302 -26.26 1.92 -4.31
N ALA A 303 -26.14 1.40 -3.08
CA ALA A 303 -27.07 1.68 -1.99
C ALA A 303 -26.84 3.03 -1.29
N ASN A 304 -25.64 3.61 -1.43
CA ASN A 304 -25.31 4.91 -0.85
C ASN A 304 -24.33 5.66 -1.77
N PRO A 305 -24.83 6.19 -2.91
CA PRO A 305 -24.01 6.96 -3.82
C PRO A 305 -23.65 8.31 -3.20
N ILE A 306 -22.42 8.76 -3.46
CA ILE A 306 -21.91 10.08 -3.08
C ILE A 306 -21.61 10.82 -4.37
N ASP A 307 -22.36 11.89 -4.65
CA ASP A 307 -22.09 12.78 -5.78
C ASP A 307 -21.19 13.93 -5.33
N LEU A 308 -20.00 14.03 -5.92
CA LEU A 308 -19.03 15.08 -5.64
C LEU A 308 -19.14 16.28 -6.60
N THR A 309 -20.14 16.31 -7.47
CA THR A 309 -20.34 17.39 -8.44
C THR A 309 -20.66 18.72 -7.73
N PRO A 310 -19.82 19.76 -7.88
CA PRO A 310 -20.13 21.10 -7.35
C PRO A 310 -21.26 21.80 -8.13
N PRO A 311 -21.93 22.81 -7.55
CA PRO A 311 -21.75 23.32 -6.19
C PRO A 311 -22.43 22.44 -5.13
N TRP A 312 -21.82 22.31 -3.95
CA TRP A 312 -22.43 21.60 -2.83
C TRP A 312 -23.39 22.48 -2.02
N PRO A 313 -24.44 21.90 -1.41
CA PRO A 313 -25.35 22.65 -0.55
C PRO A 313 -24.62 23.33 0.61
N GLU A 314 -24.93 24.59 0.84
CA GLU A 314 -24.49 25.33 2.02
C GLU A 314 -25.65 25.43 3.01
N ILE A 315 -25.43 24.93 4.21
CA ILE A 315 -26.40 24.98 5.30
C ILE A 315 -25.69 25.37 6.59
N THR A 316 -26.28 26.31 7.32
CA THR A 316 -25.77 26.68 8.65
C THR A 316 -26.13 25.61 9.68
N TYR A 317 -25.35 25.53 10.76
CA TYR A 317 -25.65 24.60 11.85
C TYR A 317 -27.04 24.84 12.45
N GLN A 318 -27.46 26.11 12.60
CA GLN A 318 -28.79 26.45 13.11
C GLN A 318 -29.91 25.95 12.20
N GLN A 319 -29.82 26.17 10.89
CA GLN A 319 -30.80 25.65 9.93
C GLN A 319 -30.88 24.12 9.98
N LEU A 320 -29.73 23.44 10.00
CA LEU A 320 -29.70 21.99 10.07
C LEU A 320 -30.33 21.46 11.37
N MET A 321 -30.09 22.12 12.49
CA MET A 321 -30.71 21.77 13.77
C MET A 321 -32.22 22.00 13.75
N ALA A 322 -32.67 23.13 13.21
CA ALA A 322 -34.08 23.45 13.05
C ALA A 322 -34.81 22.40 12.20
N GLU A 323 -34.24 22.04 11.05
CA GLU A 323 -34.78 21.00 10.17
C GLU A 323 -34.86 19.62 10.85
N ARG A 324 -33.83 19.27 11.64
CA ARG A 324 -33.74 17.95 12.29
C ARG A 324 -34.60 17.83 13.55
N LEU A 325 -34.82 18.93 14.25
CA LEU A 325 -35.62 18.97 15.48
C LEU A 325 -37.07 19.41 15.23
N GLY A 326 -37.39 19.89 14.02
CA GLY A 326 -38.74 20.33 13.67
C GLY A 326 -39.14 21.66 14.32
N SER A 327 -38.17 22.55 14.58
CA SER A 327 -38.34 23.84 15.27
C SER A 327 -37.68 24.97 14.51
#